data_AF-A0A7W1YCL4-F1
#
_entry.id   AF-A0A7W1YCL4-F1
#
_cell.length_a   1.000
_cell.length_b   1.000
_cell.length_c   1.000
_cell.angle_alpha   90.00
_cell.angle_beta   90.00
_cell.angle_gamma   90.00
#
_symmetry.space_group_name_H-M   'P 1'
#
loop_
_entity.id
_entity.type
_entity.pdbx_description
1 polymer ?
#
loop_
_entity_poly.entity_id
_entity_poly.type
_entity_poly.pdbx_seq_one_letter_code
_entity_poly.pdbx_strand_id
1 'polypeptide(L)'
;MKPLLSPDSTTADCRGCHAPEQIENPDQPHGLKSISTQTLSGKYADIRFSHAAHFKVRDQMQVGCTSCHENILTSASLTTLNLPKMVDCVGCHETAKAIPAQFAMSNCHTCHVDNQSGPVPLSHTRNVKPDFHTESFRKHHSSEASAPGAKCFVCHTNVQPQAAAVSQCTACHQVMLPASHTARWRDDLHGKYAAIDRESCATCHVTDFCSRCHNELPRSHVPLPPFKNGGHAKLAMINNRSCFTCHTYQDTCAECHTQTLR
;
A
#
# COMPACT_ATOMS: atom_id res chain seq x y z
N MET A 1 -11.93 -27.19 33.05
CA MET A 1 -11.81 -26.10 34.04
C MET A 1 -11.30 -24.88 33.31
N LYS A 2 -11.94 -23.72 33.49
CA LYS A 2 -11.49 -22.45 32.92
C LYS A 2 -10.27 -21.99 33.74
N PRO A 3 -9.09 -21.72 33.16
CA PRO A 3 -8.06 -21.02 33.91
C PRO A 3 -8.55 -19.58 34.07
N LEU A 4 -8.90 -19.22 35.31
CA LEU A 4 -9.07 -17.82 35.70
C LEU A 4 -7.66 -17.24 35.82
N LEU A 5 -7.18 -16.61 34.74
CA LEU A 5 -5.92 -15.90 34.76
C LEU A 5 -6.12 -14.57 35.50
N SER A 6 -5.33 -14.34 36.55
CA SER A 6 -5.30 -13.12 37.35
C SER A 6 -4.00 -12.34 37.06
N PRO A 7 -3.88 -11.09 37.52
CA PRO A 7 -2.62 -10.35 37.44
C PRO A 7 -1.41 -11.09 38.06
N ASP A 8 -1.67 -12.00 39.01
CA ASP A 8 -0.64 -12.81 39.67
C ASP A 8 -0.32 -14.11 38.92
N SER A 9 -1.01 -14.39 37.81
CA SER A 9 -0.73 -15.55 36.99
C SER A 9 0.67 -15.44 36.37
N THR A 10 1.41 -16.51 36.57
CA THR A 10 2.78 -16.74 36.09
C THR A 10 2.75 -17.54 34.79
N THR A 11 3.90 -17.66 34.12
CA THR A 11 4.06 -18.58 32.98
C THR A 11 3.78 -20.04 33.36
N ALA A 12 3.85 -20.40 34.64
CA ALA A 12 3.43 -21.72 35.12
C ALA A 12 1.90 -21.92 35.05
N ASP A 13 1.10 -20.87 35.18
CA ASP A 13 -0.37 -20.95 35.08
C ASP A 13 -0.85 -21.15 33.64
N CYS A 14 -0.04 -20.74 32.66
CA CYS A 14 -0.21 -21.13 31.26
C CYS A 14 -0.06 -22.64 31.07
N ARG A 15 0.69 -23.33 31.96
CA ARG A 15 0.93 -24.77 31.87
C ARG A 15 -0.31 -25.63 32.19
N GLY A 16 -1.35 -25.02 32.76
CA GLY A 16 -2.64 -25.70 33.00
C GLY A 16 -3.42 -26.00 31.73
N CYS A 17 -3.06 -25.36 30.61
CA CYS A 17 -3.65 -25.60 29.28
C CYS A 17 -2.58 -25.85 28.19
N HIS A 18 -1.30 -25.64 28.49
CA HIS A 18 -0.16 -25.81 27.58
C HIS A 18 0.96 -26.62 28.25
N ALA A 19 1.78 -27.38 27.52
CA ALA A 19 3.00 -27.97 28.11
C ALA A 19 4.15 -26.93 28.12
N PRO A 20 5.10 -26.97 29.08
CA PRO A 20 6.27 -26.08 29.12
C PRO A 20 7.00 -26.01 27.77
N GLU A 21 7.11 -27.15 27.09
CA GLU A 21 7.83 -27.33 25.83
C GLU A 21 7.09 -26.69 24.64
N GLN A 22 5.78 -26.41 24.76
CA GLN A 22 4.96 -25.72 23.75
C GLN A 22 5.08 -24.19 23.82
N ILE A 23 5.62 -23.66 24.91
CA ILE A 23 5.95 -22.24 25.06
C ILE A 23 7.33 -21.95 24.44
N GLU A 24 8.18 -22.98 24.34
CA GLU A 24 9.59 -22.86 23.98
C GLU A 24 9.93 -23.32 22.54
N ASN A 25 9.02 -23.94 21.78
CA ASN A 25 9.36 -24.50 20.45
C ASN A 25 8.21 -24.46 19.40
N PRO A 26 8.37 -23.76 18.25
CA PRO A 26 7.29 -23.53 17.26
C PRO A 26 6.96 -24.67 16.29
N ASP A 27 7.75 -25.74 16.18
CA ASP A 27 7.68 -26.69 15.03
C ASP A 27 7.24 -28.14 15.33
N GLN A 28 6.34 -28.43 16.29
CA GLN A 28 5.80 -29.80 16.46
C GLN A 28 4.28 -29.91 16.66
N PRO A 29 3.63 -31.00 16.15
CA PRO A 29 2.19 -31.05 16.02
C PRO A 29 1.45 -31.84 17.12
N HIS A 30 0.23 -31.37 17.38
CA HIS A 30 -0.99 -32.05 17.88
C HIS A 30 -1.19 -32.37 19.37
N GLY A 31 -2.41 -32.05 19.84
CA GLY A 31 -3.03 -32.60 21.06
C GLY A 31 -4.17 -31.74 21.62
N LEU A 32 -5.41 -31.96 21.17
CA LEU A 32 -6.65 -31.27 21.59
C LEU A 32 -6.86 -31.21 23.12
N LYS A 33 -7.32 -30.06 23.63
CA LYS A 33 -8.47 -29.94 24.54
C LYS A 33 -9.14 -28.57 24.41
N SER A 34 -10.47 -28.62 24.23
CA SER A 34 -11.41 -27.50 24.03
C SER A 34 -11.20 -26.31 24.98
N ILE A 35 -11.12 -25.10 24.43
CA ILE A 35 -10.97 -23.86 25.19
C ILE A 35 -12.14 -22.90 24.87
N SER A 36 -12.72 -22.33 25.94
CA SER A 36 -13.86 -21.42 25.97
C SER A 36 -13.70 -20.20 25.06
N THR A 37 -14.80 -19.74 24.45
CA THR A 37 -14.84 -18.79 23.33
C THR A 37 -14.60 -17.32 23.67
N GLN A 38 -14.54 -16.93 24.95
CA GLN A 38 -14.44 -15.52 25.36
C GLN A 38 -13.54 -15.38 26.60
N THR A 39 -12.42 -14.66 26.45
CA THR A 39 -11.56 -14.23 27.56
C THR A 39 -11.36 -12.71 27.45
N LEU A 40 -12.01 -11.94 28.32
CA LEU A 40 -11.75 -10.51 28.45
C LEU A 40 -10.40 -10.35 29.17
N SER A 41 -9.38 -9.83 28.48
CA SER A 41 -8.13 -9.43 29.12
C SER A 41 -8.43 -8.22 30.01
N GLY A 42 -8.27 -8.35 31.33
CA GLY A 42 -8.65 -7.34 32.32
C GLY A 42 -7.99 -5.96 32.17
N LYS A 43 -7.06 -5.77 31.21
CA LYS A 43 -6.43 -4.48 30.90
C LYS A 43 -7.20 -3.65 29.85
N TYR A 44 -7.97 -4.29 28.97
CA TYR A 44 -8.77 -3.61 27.94
C TYR A 44 -10.22 -4.13 28.03
N ALA A 45 -10.99 -3.57 28.96
CA ALA A 45 -12.36 -4.01 29.24
C ALA A 45 -13.29 -3.96 28.02
N ASP A 46 -12.98 -3.09 27.05
CA ASP A 46 -13.75 -2.91 25.82
C ASP A 46 -13.30 -3.82 24.66
N ILE A 47 -12.30 -4.70 24.83
CA ILE A 47 -11.85 -5.56 23.72
C ILE A 47 -12.22 -7.03 23.94
N ARG A 48 -13.01 -7.56 23.01
CA ARG A 48 -13.31 -8.98 22.83
C ARG A 48 -12.13 -9.64 22.14
N PHE A 49 -11.46 -10.53 22.87
CA PHE A 49 -10.40 -11.36 22.31
C PHE A 49 -10.58 -12.83 22.70
N SER A 50 -10.13 -13.72 21.81
CA SER A 50 -10.19 -15.16 22.02
C SER A 50 -8.89 -15.81 21.59
N HIS A 51 -8.05 -16.18 22.55
CA HIS A 51 -6.85 -16.99 22.30
C HIS A 51 -7.21 -18.29 21.58
N ALA A 52 -8.32 -18.93 21.97
CA ALA A 52 -8.78 -20.18 21.38
C ALA A 52 -9.08 -20.06 19.88
N ALA A 53 -9.74 -18.97 19.47
CA ALA A 53 -10.07 -18.73 18.06
C ALA A 53 -8.80 -18.50 17.23
N HIS A 54 -7.86 -17.68 17.72
CA HIS A 54 -6.60 -17.41 17.03
C HIS A 54 -5.71 -18.66 16.97
N PHE A 55 -5.68 -19.44 18.05
CA PHE A 55 -4.91 -20.68 18.11
C PHE A 55 -5.42 -21.74 17.14
N LYS A 56 -6.74 -21.81 16.91
CA LYS A 56 -7.35 -22.78 15.98
C LYS A 56 -6.86 -22.60 14.53
N VAL A 57 -6.51 -21.38 14.14
CA VAL A 57 -6.00 -21.06 12.79
C VAL A 57 -4.49 -20.87 12.75
N ARG A 58 -3.78 -21.14 13.85
CA ARG A 58 -2.36 -20.80 13.99
C ARG A 58 -1.48 -21.46 12.93
N ASP A 59 -1.76 -22.71 12.57
CA ASP A 59 -0.93 -23.45 11.61
C ASP A 59 -1.21 -22.94 10.17
N GLN A 60 -2.44 -22.51 9.89
CA GLN A 60 -2.83 -21.91 8.60
C GLN A 60 -2.25 -20.51 8.43
N MET A 61 -2.19 -19.73 9.50
CA MET A 61 -1.78 -18.33 9.51
C MET A 61 -0.34 -18.13 10.03
N GLN A 62 0.35 -19.20 10.40
CA GLN A 62 1.69 -19.19 10.99
C GLN A 62 1.80 -18.24 12.21
N VAL A 63 0.81 -18.30 13.11
CA VAL A 63 0.73 -17.43 14.30
C VAL A 63 1.39 -18.12 15.49
N GLY A 64 2.52 -17.58 15.95
CA GLY A 64 3.22 -18.01 17.17
C GLY A 64 2.90 -17.14 18.39
N CYS A 65 3.37 -17.54 19.56
CA CYS A 65 3.18 -16.78 20.81
C CYS A 65 3.83 -15.38 20.72
N THR A 66 5.01 -15.31 20.12
CA THR A 66 5.77 -14.07 19.89
C THR A 66 5.16 -13.19 18.81
N SER A 67 4.22 -13.69 18.01
CA SER A 67 3.48 -12.89 17.03
C SER A 67 2.59 -11.83 17.70
N CYS A 68 2.23 -12.02 18.97
CA CYS A 68 1.47 -11.04 19.76
C CYS A 68 2.21 -10.60 21.02
N HIS A 69 3.03 -11.47 21.62
CA HIS A 69 3.72 -11.21 22.87
C HIS A 69 5.25 -11.26 22.70
N GLU A 70 5.84 -10.14 22.31
CA GLU A 70 7.28 -10.04 22.01
C GLU A 70 8.19 -10.54 23.15
N ASN A 71 7.79 -10.33 24.42
CA ASN A 71 8.59 -10.67 25.60
C ASN A 71 8.04 -11.89 26.39
N ILE A 72 7.23 -12.76 25.77
CA ILE A 72 6.61 -13.90 26.47
C ILE A 72 7.64 -14.84 27.12
N LEU A 73 8.80 -15.04 26.49
CA LEU A 73 9.85 -15.93 26.96
C LEU A 73 10.61 -15.39 28.19
N THR A 74 10.57 -14.07 28.41
CA THR A 74 11.31 -13.41 29.49
C THR A 74 10.39 -12.81 30.55
N SER A 75 9.07 -12.84 30.32
CA SER A 75 8.08 -12.35 31.27
C SER A 75 7.74 -13.42 32.30
N ALA A 76 7.75 -13.05 33.58
CA ALA A 76 7.45 -13.94 34.70
C ALA A 76 5.99 -13.84 35.19
N SER A 77 5.22 -12.84 34.72
CA SER A 77 3.83 -12.61 35.12
C SER A 77 3.02 -11.89 34.04
N LEU A 78 1.70 -12.03 34.10
CA LEU A 78 0.80 -11.28 33.20
C LEU A 78 0.86 -9.76 33.39
N THR A 79 1.27 -9.27 34.56
CA THR A 79 1.47 -7.84 34.82
C THR A 79 2.68 -7.25 34.09
N THR A 80 3.70 -8.07 33.84
CA THR A 80 4.94 -7.67 33.14
C THR A 80 4.95 -8.06 31.67
N LEU A 81 3.94 -8.81 31.22
CA LEU A 81 3.81 -9.24 29.83
C LEU A 81 3.37 -8.07 28.96
N ASN A 82 4.09 -7.83 27.86
CA ASN A 82 3.67 -6.86 26.87
C ASN A 82 2.45 -7.40 26.14
N LEU A 83 1.36 -6.64 26.21
CA LEU A 83 0.17 -6.94 25.41
C LEU A 83 0.34 -6.39 23.99
N PRO A 84 -0.20 -7.08 22.97
CA PRO A 84 -0.18 -6.61 21.60
C PRO A 84 -0.88 -5.25 21.47
N LYS A 85 -0.36 -4.42 20.58
CA LYS A 85 -0.96 -3.15 20.18
C LYS A 85 -2.03 -3.42 19.12
N MET A 86 -2.96 -2.49 18.91
CA MET A 86 -3.99 -2.65 17.86
C MET A 86 -3.42 -2.81 16.45
N VAL A 87 -2.28 -2.21 16.16
CA VAL A 87 -1.59 -2.38 14.88
C VAL A 87 -1.12 -3.82 14.62
N ASP A 88 -0.95 -4.61 15.68
CA ASP A 88 -0.60 -6.04 15.59
C ASP A 88 -1.82 -6.84 15.12
N CYS A 89 -3.02 -6.51 15.62
CA CYS A 89 -4.29 -7.09 15.16
C CYS A 89 -4.57 -6.77 13.68
N VAL A 90 -4.42 -5.49 13.30
CA VAL A 90 -4.61 -4.99 11.92
C VAL A 90 -3.73 -5.74 10.93
N GLY A 91 -2.56 -6.18 11.39
CA GLY A 91 -1.57 -6.85 10.57
C GLY A 91 -1.94 -8.15 9.91
N CYS A 92 -2.95 -8.82 10.45
CA CYS A 92 -3.54 -9.99 9.82
C CYS A 92 -4.97 -9.69 9.39
N HIS A 93 -5.73 -8.96 10.21
CA HIS A 93 -7.16 -8.78 9.99
C HIS A 93 -7.54 -7.85 8.84
N GLU A 94 -6.66 -6.92 8.46
CA GLU A 94 -6.91 -6.00 7.35
C GLU A 94 -6.17 -6.42 6.08
N THR A 95 -5.02 -7.08 6.22
CA THR A 95 -4.09 -7.32 5.11
C THR A 95 -4.14 -8.75 4.56
N ALA A 96 -4.58 -9.74 5.36
CA ALA A 96 -4.53 -11.13 4.96
C ALA A 96 -5.85 -11.56 4.30
N LYS A 97 -5.78 -11.94 3.01
CA LYS A 97 -6.94 -12.44 2.25
C LYS A 97 -7.62 -13.66 2.86
N ALA A 98 -6.90 -14.43 3.68
CA ALA A 98 -7.42 -15.62 4.36
C ALA A 98 -8.36 -15.27 5.52
N ILE A 99 -8.36 -14.04 6.01
CA ILE A 99 -9.25 -13.60 7.08
C ILE A 99 -10.63 -13.25 6.50
N PRO A 100 -11.71 -13.89 6.99
CA PRO A 100 -13.06 -13.56 6.53
C PRO A 100 -13.42 -12.10 6.77
N ALA A 101 -14.19 -11.51 5.84
CA ALA A 101 -14.54 -10.09 5.84
C ALA A 101 -15.23 -9.62 7.13
N GLN A 102 -15.96 -10.50 7.84
CA GLN A 102 -16.58 -10.15 9.14
C GLN A 102 -15.57 -9.83 10.26
N PHE A 103 -14.31 -10.23 10.08
CA PHE A 103 -13.22 -9.94 11.03
C PHE A 103 -12.31 -8.80 10.57
N ALA A 104 -12.67 -8.09 9.49
CA ALA A 104 -11.94 -6.90 9.04
C ALA A 104 -12.08 -5.73 10.04
N MET A 105 -11.12 -4.80 10.01
CA MET A 105 -11.06 -3.69 10.98
C MET A 105 -12.19 -2.68 10.81
N SER A 106 -12.89 -2.71 9.67
CA SER A 106 -14.11 -1.95 9.41
C SER A 106 -15.32 -2.40 10.25
N ASN A 107 -15.28 -3.59 10.84
CA ASN A 107 -16.35 -4.12 11.69
C ASN A 107 -16.04 -3.90 13.17
N CYS A 108 -16.26 -2.68 13.67
CA CYS A 108 -15.88 -2.25 15.03
C CYS A 108 -16.35 -3.23 16.12
N HIS A 109 -17.60 -3.70 16.04
CA HIS A 109 -18.25 -4.58 17.02
C HIS A 109 -17.67 -5.99 17.10
N THR A 110 -16.83 -6.38 16.13
CA THR A 110 -16.15 -7.67 16.18
C THR A 110 -15.14 -7.69 17.33
N CYS A 111 -14.45 -6.58 17.56
CA CYS A 111 -13.45 -6.44 18.61
C CYS A 111 -13.95 -5.61 19.79
N HIS A 112 -14.72 -4.55 19.56
CA HIS A 112 -15.19 -3.69 20.64
C HIS A 112 -16.44 -4.27 21.33
N VAL A 113 -16.48 -4.22 22.66
CA VAL A 113 -17.64 -4.64 23.44
C VAL A 113 -18.76 -3.62 23.29
N ASP A 114 -18.39 -2.34 23.28
CA ASP A 114 -19.31 -1.21 23.10
C ASP A 114 -19.42 -0.77 21.64
N ASN A 115 -20.54 -0.13 21.30
CA ASN A 115 -20.75 0.46 19.99
C ASN A 115 -19.81 1.67 19.80
N GLN A 116 -18.70 1.46 19.09
CA GLN A 116 -17.79 2.55 18.76
C GLN A 116 -18.32 3.39 17.60
N SER A 117 -18.32 4.71 17.78
CA SER A 117 -18.71 5.71 16.77
C SER A 117 -17.68 6.84 16.71
N GLY A 118 -17.27 7.23 15.51
CA GLY A 118 -16.31 8.31 15.29
C GLY A 118 -15.23 7.97 14.26
N PRO A 119 -14.27 8.88 14.03
CA PRO A 119 -13.15 8.63 13.13
C PRO A 119 -12.28 7.49 13.67
N VAL A 120 -11.91 6.56 12.78
CA VAL A 120 -11.07 5.41 13.10
C VAL A 120 -9.68 5.88 13.60
N PRO A 121 -9.24 5.49 14.81
CA PRO A 121 -7.92 5.87 15.30
C PRO A 121 -6.79 5.31 14.43
N LEU A 122 -5.67 6.04 14.33
CA LEU A 122 -4.48 5.62 13.58
C LEU A 122 -3.97 4.23 13.96
N SER A 123 -4.18 3.81 15.22
CA SER A 123 -3.83 2.48 15.71
C SER A 123 -4.53 1.31 15.00
N HIS A 124 -5.59 1.57 14.21
CA HIS A 124 -6.32 0.59 13.41
C HIS A 124 -5.83 0.51 11.95
N THR A 125 -4.69 1.15 11.64
CA THR A 125 -4.10 1.12 10.29
C THR A 125 -2.62 0.77 10.36
N ARG A 126 -2.17 -0.23 9.58
CA ARG A 126 -0.77 -0.68 9.58
C ARG A 126 0.16 0.20 8.74
N ASN A 127 -0.41 1.07 7.90
CA ASN A 127 0.32 2.00 7.04
C ASN A 127 -0.04 3.45 7.38
N VAL A 128 0.02 3.81 8.66
CA VAL A 128 -0.08 5.23 9.05
C VAL A 128 1.10 5.95 8.44
N LYS A 129 0.80 6.80 7.46
CA LYS A 129 1.75 7.77 6.95
C LYS A 129 2.32 8.53 8.16
N PRO A 130 3.64 8.46 8.44
CA PRO A 130 4.20 9.20 9.56
C PRO A 130 3.94 10.69 9.44
N ASP A 131 3.78 11.39 10.57
CA ASP A 131 3.45 12.82 10.60
C ASP A 131 4.45 13.70 9.82
N PHE A 132 5.70 13.23 9.70
CA PHE A 132 6.75 13.93 8.95
C PHE A 132 6.59 13.83 7.42
N HIS A 133 5.71 12.98 6.87
CA HIS A 133 5.41 12.92 5.43
C HIS A 133 4.46 14.05 5.01
N THR A 134 4.87 15.29 5.21
CA THR A 134 4.12 16.49 4.83
C THR A 134 4.28 16.82 3.34
N GLU A 135 3.49 17.76 2.82
CA GLU A 135 3.73 18.28 1.46
C GLU A 135 5.09 18.99 1.34
N SER A 136 5.60 19.56 2.43
CA SER A 136 6.96 20.10 2.50
C SER A 136 8.02 19.01 2.38
N PHE A 137 7.84 17.88 3.09
CA PHE A 137 8.69 16.70 2.92
C PHE A 137 8.68 16.22 1.48
N ARG A 138 7.51 16.10 0.83
CA ARG A 138 7.43 15.67 -0.58
C ARG A 138 8.31 16.53 -1.50
N LYS A 139 8.45 17.82 -1.23
CA LYS A 139 9.26 18.74 -2.03
C LYS A 139 10.74 18.77 -1.65
N HIS A 140 11.09 18.49 -0.40
CA HIS A 140 12.42 18.80 0.15
C HIS A 140 13.11 17.61 0.87
N HIS A 141 12.53 16.41 0.81
CA HIS A 141 13.05 15.23 1.50
C HIS A 141 14.40 14.73 1.01
N SER A 142 14.95 15.25 -0.10
CA SER A 142 16.22 14.77 -0.64
C SER A 142 17.37 14.87 0.37
N SER A 143 17.40 15.93 1.19
CA SER A 143 18.41 16.10 2.25
C SER A 143 18.20 15.14 3.41
N GLU A 144 16.96 14.97 3.87
CA GLU A 144 16.58 14.05 4.96
C GLU A 144 16.77 12.58 4.56
N ALA A 145 16.44 12.22 3.32
CA ALA A 145 16.60 10.87 2.77
C ALA A 145 18.06 10.52 2.50
N SER A 146 18.90 11.51 2.20
CA SER A 146 20.35 11.31 1.99
C SER A 146 21.16 11.40 3.29
N ALA A 147 20.52 11.68 4.43
CA ALA A 147 21.21 11.84 5.71
C ALA A 147 21.62 10.46 6.30
N PRO A 148 22.80 10.38 6.94
CA PRO A 148 23.20 9.18 7.68
C PRO A 148 22.16 8.80 8.75
N GLY A 149 21.63 7.57 8.69
CA GLY A 149 20.64 7.08 9.66
C GLY A 149 19.18 7.38 9.30
N ALA A 150 18.87 7.82 8.08
CA ALA A 150 17.51 7.97 7.59
C ALA A 150 16.69 6.66 7.79
N LYS A 151 15.59 6.73 8.55
CA LYS A 151 14.79 5.56 8.99
C LYS A 151 13.68 5.17 8.01
N CYS A 152 13.78 5.56 6.74
CA CYS A 152 12.73 5.36 5.74
C CYS A 152 12.44 3.87 5.50
N PHE A 153 13.48 3.04 5.53
CA PHE A 153 13.41 1.59 5.33
C PHE A 153 12.66 0.83 6.45
N VAL A 154 12.36 1.48 7.57
CA VAL A 154 11.55 0.88 8.66
C VAL A 154 10.14 0.54 8.15
N CYS A 155 9.60 1.35 7.25
CA CYS A 155 8.30 1.10 6.62
C CYS A 155 8.39 0.79 5.11
N HIS A 156 9.45 1.24 4.43
CA HIS A 156 9.65 1.02 2.98
C HIS A 156 10.62 -0.15 2.71
N THR A 157 10.12 -1.38 2.84
CA THR A 157 10.92 -2.63 2.78
C THR A 157 11.55 -2.95 1.41
N ASN A 158 11.09 -2.30 0.34
CA ASN A 158 11.68 -2.40 -1.01
C ASN A 158 12.95 -1.53 -1.16
N VAL A 159 13.48 -0.99 -0.06
CA VAL A 159 14.67 -0.14 -0.01
C VAL A 159 15.64 -0.73 1.01
N GLN A 160 16.80 -1.22 0.55
CA GLN A 160 17.83 -1.86 1.39
C GLN A 160 19.01 -0.91 1.66
N PRO A 161 19.58 -0.90 2.88
CA PRO A 161 20.76 -0.11 3.21
C PRO A 161 22.02 -0.78 2.66
N GLN A 162 22.37 -0.52 1.40
CA GLN A 162 23.73 -0.75 0.91
C GLN A 162 24.29 0.48 0.20
N ALA A 163 25.60 0.68 0.40
CA ALA A 163 26.42 1.89 0.16
C ALA A 163 26.56 2.37 -1.30
N ALA A 164 25.65 1.99 -2.20
CA ALA A 164 25.62 2.44 -3.59
C ALA A 164 24.53 3.52 -3.77
N ALA A 165 24.91 4.75 -3.45
CA ALA A 165 24.09 5.96 -3.23
C ALA A 165 23.26 6.52 -4.41
N VAL A 166 22.88 5.72 -5.41
CA VAL A 166 21.97 6.15 -6.51
C VAL A 166 20.75 5.22 -6.64
N SER A 167 20.92 3.93 -6.32
CA SER A 167 19.87 2.91 -6.52
C SER A 167 18.70 3.00 -5.54
N GLN A 168 18.86 3.67 -4.39
CA GLN A 168 17.80 3.81 -3.39
C GLN A 168 16.82 4.94 -3.71
N CYS A 169 17.29 6.01 -4.36
CA CYS A 169 16.42 7.11 -4.81
C CYS A 169 15.42 6.61 -5.87
N THR A 170 15.91 5.81 -6.82
CA THR A 170 15.09 5.19 -7.87
C THR A 170 14.09 4.18 -7.30
N ALA A 171 14.42 3.45 -6.24
CA ALA A 171 13.49 2.49 -5.62
C ALA A 171 12.17 3.15 -5.15
N CYS A 172 12.25 4.39 -4.64
CA CYS A 172 11.08 5.20 -4.32
C CYS A 172 10.53 5.94 -5.54
N HIS A 173 11.39 6.57 -6.34
CA HIS A 173 10.94 7.41 -7.45
C HIS A 173 10.31 6.62 -8.60
N GLN A 174 10.61 5.32 -8.74
CA GLN A 174 9.99 4.43 -9.75
C GLN A 174 8.51 4.14 -9.46
N VAL A 175 8.06 4.28 -8.21
CA VAL A 175 6.65 4.09 -7.80
C VAL A 175 5.93 5.41 -7.53
N MET A 176 6.64 6.53 -7.65
CA MET A 176 6.08 7.87 -7.45
C MET A 176 5.71 8.48 -8.78
N LEU A 177 4.56 9.17 -8.82
CA LEU A 177 4.24 10.01 -9.97
C LEU A 177 5.23 11.18 -10.01
N PRO A 178 5.95 11.39 -11.12
CA PRO A 178 6.75 12.59 -11.32
C PRO A 178 5.90 13.86 -11.14
N ALA A 179 6.53 14.96 -10.74
CA ALA A 179 5.84 16.27 -10.63
C ALA A 179 5.22 16.71 -11.97
N SER A 180 5.75 16.21 -13.09
CA SER A 180 5.20 16.43 -14.42
C SER A 180 3.90 15.66 -14.68
N HIS A 181 3.53 14.65 -13.88
CA HIS A 181 2.30 13.87 -14.09
C HIS A 181 1.05 14.62 -13.64
N THR A 182 0.74 15.67 -14.38
CA THR A 182 -0.48 16.47 -14.27
C THR A 182 -1.31 16.35 -15.54
N ALA A 183 -2.62 16.57 -15.45
CA ALA A 183 -3.49 16.59 -16.63
C ALA A 183 -3.03 17.64 -17.66
N ARG A 184 -2.53 18.79 -17.21
CA ARG A 184 -1.99 19.86 -18.07
C ARG A 184 -0.75 19.39 -18.84
N TRP A 185 0.21 18.75 -18.18
CA TRP A 185 1.40 18.23 -18.86
C TRP A 185 1.04 17.12 -19.86
N ARG A 186 0.12 16.21 -19.48
CA ARG A 186 -0.43 15.20 -20.40
C ARG A 186 -1.04 15.86 -21.62
N ASP A 187 -1.70 16.99 -21.51
CA ASP A 187 -2.38 17.58 -22.66
C ASP A 187 -1.44 18.47 -23.51
N ASP A 188 -0.45 19.13 -22.91
CA ASP A 188 0.32 20.19 -23.60
C ASP A 188 1.80 19.88 -23.86
N LEU A 189 2.41 19.04 -23.02
CA LEU A 189 3.88 18.93 -22.93
C LEU A 189 4.41 17.52 -23.14
N HIS A 190 3.65 16.48 -22.78
CA HIS A 190 4.14 15.10 -22.80
C HIS A 190 4.74 14.69 -24.15
N GLY A 191 4.11 15.08 -25.27
CA GLY A 191 4.59 14.77 -26.61
C GLY A 191 5.94 15.42 -26.95
N LYS A 192 6.23 16.61 -26.39
CA LYS A 192 7.53 17.28 -26.57
C LYS A 192 8.63 16.55 -25.80
N TYR A 193 8.34 16.17 -24.55
CA TYR A 193 9.29 15.41 -23.73
C TYR A 193 9.51 14.00 -24.28
N ALA A 194 8.46 13.31 -24.71
CA ALA A 194 8.53 12.01 -25.37
C ALA A 194 9.16 12.07 -26.78
N ALA A 195 9.29 13.24 -27.39
CA ALA A 195 10.08 13.38 -28.62
C ALA A 195 11.59 13.50 -28.34
N ILE A 196 11.94 14.00 -27.15
CA ILE A 196 13.35 14.18 -26.72
C ILE A 196 13.88 12.89 -26.12
N ASP A 197 13.14 12.29 -25.19
CA ASP A 197 13.58 11.10 -24.45
C ASP A 197 12.38 10.25 -24.03
N ARG A 198 12.17 9.15 -24.76
CA ARG A 198 11.14 8.14 -24.46
C ARG A 198 11.58 7.15 -23.39
N GLU A 199 12.89 6.94 -23.24
CA GLU A 199 13.43 5.96 -22.30
C GLU A 199 13.18 6.41 -20.86
N SER A 200 13.24 7.72 -20.59
CA SER A 200 12.83 8.28 -19.29
C SER A 200 11.43 7.84 -18.86
N CYS A 201 10.50 7.71 -19.81
CA CYS A 201 9.12 7.30 -19.57
C CYS A 201 8.99 5.78 -19.37
N ALA A 202 9.85 5.00 -20.04
CA ALA A 202 9.89 3.54 -19.97
C ALA A 202 10.30 3.01 -18.58
N THR A 203 10.83 3.89 -17.72
CA THR A 203 11.09 3.61 -16.30
C THR A 203 9.84 3.14 -15.55
N CYS A 204 8.67 3.68 -15.92
CA CYS A 204 7.39 3.37 -15.25
C CYS A 204 6.30 2.89 -16.21
N HIS A 205 6.36 3.26 -17.50
CA HIS A 205 5.33 2.95 -18.48
C HIS A 205 5.80 1.88 -19.47
N VAL A 206 4.95 0.89 -19.72
CA VAL A 206 5.15 -0.07 -20.81
C VAL A 206 4.57 0.45 -22.12
N THR A 207 4.98 -0.11 -23.26
CA THR A 207 4.59 0.32 -24.61
C THR A 207 3.08 0.42 -24.83
N ASP A 208 2.30 -0.45 -24.16
CA ASP A 208 0.83 -0.47 -24.14
C ASP A 208 0.19 0.82 -23.61
N PHE A 209 0.94 1.65 -22.89
CA PHE A 209 0.44 2.92 -22.39
C PHE A 209 0.43 3.99 -23.50
N CYS A 210 1.44 3.98 -24.37
CA CYS A 210 1.54 4.88 -25.50
C CYS A 210 0.42 4.59 -26.52
N SER A 211 0.25 3.31 -26.85
CA SER A 211 -0.71 2.88 -27.87
C SER A 211 -2.15 3.20 -27.48
N ARG A 212 -2.52 3.11 -26.20
CA ARG A 212 -3.89 3.45 -25.75
C ARG A 212 -4.32 4.86 -26.14
N CYS A 213 -3.50 5.87 -25.81
CA CYS A 213 -3.84 7.27 -26.12
C CYS A 213 -3.53 7.62 -27.59
N HIS A 214 -2.47 7.07 -28.18
CA HIS A 214 -2.17 7.30 -29.61
C HIS A 214 -3.14 6.59 -30.57
N ASN A 215 -3.98 5.70 -30.06
CA ASN A 215 -5.12 5.11 -30.77
C ASN A 215 -6.46 5.74 -30.36
N GLU A 216 -6.47 6.76 -29.49
CA GLU A 216 -7.68 7.51 -29.13
C GLU A 216 -7.91 8.69 -30.07
N LEU A 217 -9.18 8.99 -30.33
CA LEU A 217 -9.57 10.14 -31.14
C LEU A 217 -9.13 11.43 -30.43
N PRO A 218 -8.30 12.29 -31.06
CA PRO A 218 -7.85 13.52 -30.43
C PRO A 218 -9.02 14.47 -30.16
N ARG A 219 -8.97 15.22 -29.04
CA ARG A 219 -9.99 16.23 -28.72
C ARG A 219 -10.21 17.26 -29.83
N SER A 220 -9.19 17.53 -30.63
CA SER A 220 -9.32 18.42 -31.80
C SER A 220 -10.37 17.94 -32.80
N HIS A 221 -10.73 16.66 -32.81
CA HIS A 221 -11.75 16.08 -33.69
C HIS A 221 -13.17 16.13 -33.09
N VAL A 222 -13.35 16.76 -31.92
CA VAL A 222 -14.64 16.84 -31.24
C VAL A 222 -14.98 18.30 -30.89
N PRO A 223 -15.94 18.94 -31.59
CA PRO A 223 -16.67 18.45 -32.78
C PRO A 223 -15.85 18.59 -34.08
N LEU A 224 -15.95 17.60 -34.97
CA LEU A 224 -15.17 17.55 -36.22
C LEU A 224 -15.48 18.68 -37.23
N PRO A 225 -16.74 19.10 -37.45
CA PRO A 225 -17.04 20.11 -38.47
C PRO A 225 -16.25 21.43 -38.34
N PRO A 226 -16.18 22.10 -37.18
CA PRO A 226 -15.37 23.32 -37.06
C PRO A 226 -13.86 23.06 -37.17
N PHE A 227 -13.39 21.86 -36.82
CA PHE A 227 -11.99 21.49 -37.03
C PHE A 227 -11.65 21.34 -38.52
N LYS A 228 -12.48 20.64 -39.30
CA LYS A 228 -12.31 20.52 -40.76
C LYS A 228 -12.43 21.88 -41.47
N ASN A 229 -13.35 22.73 -41.01
CA ASN A 229 -13.60 24.08 -41.58
C ASN A 229 -12.59 25.14 -41.11
N GLY A 230 -11.29 24.82 -41.12
CA GLY A 230 -10.20 25.75 -40.82
C GLY A 230 -9.70 25.75 -39.38
N GLY A 231 -10.40 25.13 -38.43
CA GLY A 231 -9.92 24.99 -37.05
C GLY A 231 -8.60 24.22 -36.92
N HIS A 232 -8.31 23.32 -37.85
CA HIS A 232 -7.05 22.58 -37.89
C HIS A 232 -5.84 23.41 -38.36
N ALA A 233 -6.05 24.55 -39.05
CA ALA A 233 -4.97 25.31 -39.68
C ALA A 233 -3.90 25.75 -38.67
N LYS A 234 -4.32 26.31 -37.53
CA LYS A 234 -3.39 26.75 -36.47
C LYS A 234 -2.59 25.59 -35.88
N LEU A 235 -3.20 24.43 -35.69
CA LEU A 235 -2.53 23.25 -35.15
C LEU A 235 -1.57 22.64 -36.17
N ALA A 236 -1.96 22.59 -37.45
CA ALA A 236 -1.11 22.12 -38.54
C ALA A 236 0.13 23.01 -38.75
N MET A 237 0.00 24.34 -38.58
CA MET A 237 1.13 25.27 -38.63
C MET A 237 2.12 25.08 -37.46
N ILE A 238 1.62 24.70 -36.28
CA ILE A 238 2.47 24.44 -35.11
C ILE A 238 3.20 23.11 -35.27
N ASN A 239 2.49 22.05 -35.66
CA ASN A 239 3.06 20.71 -35.81
C ASN A 239 2.19 19.81 -36.70
N ASN A 240 2.37 19.86 -38.02
CA ASN A 240 1.69 18.96 -38.95
C ASN A 240 2.06 17.48 -38.77
N ARG A 241 3.25 17.18 -38.23
CA ARG A 241 3.69 15.79 -37.98
C ARG A 241 2.81 15.09 -36.97
N SER A 242 2.20 15.83 -36.04
CA SER A 242 1.26 15.25 -35.08
C SER A 242 0.05 14.57 -35.75
N CYS A 243 -0.42 15.11 -36.88
CA CYS A 243 -1.51 14.56 -37.66
C CYS A 243 -1.13 13.23 -38.33
N PHE A 244 0.13 13.09 -38.74
CA PHE A 244 0.64 11.87 -39.38
C PHE A 244 0.82 10.68 -38.42
N THR A 245 0.48 10.86 -37.15
CA THR A 245 0.35 9.75 -36.20
C THR A 245 -0.75 8.78 -36.63
N CYS A 246 -1.87 9.31 -37.18
CA CYS A 246 -3.04 8.53 -37.55
C CYS A 246 -3.43 8.69 -39.03
N HIS A 247 -3.01 9.79 -39.66
CA HIS A 247 -3.35 10.12 -41.03
C HIS A 247 -2.13 10.03 -41.95
N THR A 248 -2.37 10.01 -43.25
CA THR A 248 -1.35 10.26 -44.27
C THR A 248 -1.70 11.54 -45.04
N TYR A 249 -0.75 12.04 -45.82
CA TYR A 249 -1.06 13.19 -46.67
C TYR A 249 -2.11 12.81 -47.72
N GLN A 250 -2.03 11.58 -48.25
CA GLN A 250 -2.88 11.08 -49.33
C GLN A 250 -4.32 10.83 -48.87
N ASP A 251 -4.52 10.30 -47.65
CA ASP A 251 -5.87 9.94 -47.17
C ASP A 251 -6.68 11.13 -46.65
N THR A 252 -6.04 12.21 -46.19
CA THR A 252 -6.72 13.29 -45.47
C THR A 252 -6.38 14.67 -46.03
N CYS A 253 -5.09 14.99 -46.18
CA CYS A 253 -4.68 16.35 -46.56
C CYS A 253 -4.97 16.65 -48.04
N ALA A 254 -4.75 15.68 -48.92
CA ALA A 254 -4.91 15.83 -50.37
C ALA A 254 -6.37 16.10 -50.80
N GLU A 255 -7.37 15.83 -49.94
CA GLU A 255 -8.77 16.17 -50.21
C GLU A 255 -8.98 17.67 -50.45
N CYS A 256 -8.22 18.51 -49.74
CA CYS A 256 -8.38 19.97 -49.76
C CYS A 256 -7.08 20.73 -50.09
N HIS A 257 -5.92 20.16 -49.75
CA HIS A 257 -4.61 20.78 -49.97
C HIS A 257 -3.91 20.12 -51.15
N THR A 258 -4.22 20.56 -52.36
CA THR A 258 -3.43 20.17 -53.54
C THR A 258 -2.09 20.89 -53.53
N GLN A 259 -0.99 20.21 -53.87
CA GLN A 259 0.29 20.85 -54.22
C GLN A 259 0.13 21.65 -55.53
N THR A 260 -0.56 22.78 -55.47
CA THR A 260 -0.40 23.80 -56.50
C THR A 260 0.89 24.54 -56.20
N LEU A 261 1.96 24.15 -56.90
CA LEU A 261 3.12 25.01 -57.10
C LEU A 261 2.60 26.36 -57.63
N ARG A 262 2.68 27.40 -56.81
CA ARG A 262 2.71 28.79 -57.25
C ARG A 262 4.02 29.39 -56.78
#